data_AF-A0A8T4NJ19-F1
#
_entry.id   AF-A0A8T4NJ19-F1
#
_cell.length_a   1.000
_cell.length_b   1.000
_cell.length_c   1.000
_cell.angle_alpha   90.00
_cell.angle_beta   90.00
_cell.angle_gamma   90.00
#
_symmetry.space_group_name_H-M   'P 1'
#
loop_
_entity.id
_entity.type
_entity.pdbx_description
1 polymer ?
#
loop_
_entity_poly.entity_id
_entity_poly.type
_entity_poly.pdbx_seq_one_letter_code
_entity_poly.pdbx_strand_id
1 'polypeptide(L)'
;MTIQKDSQALELSFDVVRQGFRSYLLDKKMDALLKGAIIPDDLISEIESFSERNAVVELENNEKICCPQCLKAYALSKARELGLPRNAMEEIGRMIKGIVGHIAGRDAYFLDQDNLRKL
;
A
#
# COMPACT_ATOMS: atom_id res chain seq x y z
N MET A 1 -0.99 -9.40 31.09
CA MET A 1 0.21 -9.41 30.23
C MET A 1 0.05 -8.25 29.28
N THR A 2 0.74 -7.15 29.55
CA THR A 2 0.57 -5.87 28.86
C THR A 2 1.18 -5.99 27.47
N ILE A 3 0.36 -5.89 26.42
CA ILE A 3 0.83 -5.83 25.04
C ILE A 3 1.38 -4.41 24.83
N GLN A 4 2.61 -4.19 25.29
CA GLN A 4 3.44 -3.04 24.96
C GLN A 4 4.40 -3.48 23.86
N LYS A 5 3.94 -3.38 22.61
CA LYS A 5 4.73 -3.43 21.37
C LYS A 5 3.70 -3.31 20.26
N ASP A 6 3.65 -2.14 19.62
CA ASP A 6 3.02 -1.84 18.31
C ASP A 6 2.65 -0.36 18.18
N SER A 7 2.98 0.49 19.16
CA SER A 7 2.72 1.94 19.11
C SER A 7 3.40 2.66 17.92
N GLN A 8 4.52 2.15 17.40
CA GLN A 8 5.17 2.69 16.19
C GLN A 8 4.50 2.25 14.89
N ALA A 9 3.74 1.14 14.88
CA ALA A 9 3.05 0.63 13.69
C ALA A 9 1.80 1.44 13.37
N LEU A 10 1.16 2.03 14.39
CA LEU A 10 0.01 2.90 14.24
C LEU A 10 0.35 4.31 13.76
N GLU A 11 1.54 4.84 14.04
CA GLU A 11 1.90 6.22 13.66
C GLU A 11 1.87 6.46 12.14
N LEU A 12 2.33 5.49 11.33
CA LEU A 12 2.24 5.55 9.87
C LEU A 12 0.81 5.35 9.34
N SER A 13 -0.03 4.57 10.04
CA SER A 13 -1.44 4.44 9.68
C SER A 13 -2.22 5.74 9.92
N PHE A 14 -1.86 6.50 10.96
CA PHE A 14 -2.51 7.77 11.28
C PHE A 14 -2.05 8.93 10.39
N ASP A 15 -0.76 9.07 10.09
CA ASP A 15 -0.28 10.19 9.28
C ASP A 15 -0.68 10.09 7.80
N VAL A 16 -0.74 8.87 7.25
CA VAL A 16 -1.21 8.62 5.89
C VAL A 16 -2.71 8.89 5.76
N VAL A 17 -3.49 8.57 6.79
CA VAL A 17 -4.93 8.90 6.80
C VAL A 17 -5.15 10.40 7.05
N ARG A 18 -4.33 11.04 7.90
CA ARG A 18 -4.45 12.46 8.26
C ARG A 18 -4.01 13.43 7.16
N GLN A 19 -3.07 13.04 6.29
CA GLN A 19 -2.63 13.85 5.13
C GLN A 19 -3.31 13.47 3.81
N GLY A 20 -4.07 12.36 3.78
CA GLY A 20 -4.69 11.80 2.59
C GLY A 20 -3.74 10.87 1.84
N PHE A 21 -4.17 9.61 1.65
CA PHE A 21 -3.37 8.56 1.02
C PHE A 21 -2.85 8.94 -0.38
N ARG A 22 -3.62 9.70 -1.15
CA ARG A 22 -3.18 10.27 -2.44
C ARG A 22 -1.98 11.18 -2.31
N SER A 23 -1.98 12.08 -1.33
CA SER A 23 -0.88 13.03 -1.11
C SER A 23 0.41 12.27 -0.78
N TYR A 24 0.31 11.24 0.05
CA TYR A 24 1.43 10.34 0.36
C TYR A 24 1.97 9.65 -0.90
N LEU A 25 1.10 9.10 -1.76
CA LEU A 25 1.53 8.44 -2.99
C LEU A 25 2.22 9.41 -3.95
N LEU A 26 1.72 10.64 -4.06
CA LEU A 26 2.31 11.68 -4.91
C LEU A 26 3.67 12.14 -4.40
N ASP A 27 3.82 12.35 -3.09
CA ASP A 27 5.11 12.65 -2.46
C ASP A 27 6.16 11.57 -2.76
N LYS A 28 5.76 10.30 -2.56
CA LYS A 28 6.63 9.16 -2.83
C LYS A 28 6.92 8.96 -4.32
N LYS A 29 6.00 9.34 -5.20
CA LYS A 29 6.24 9.41 -6.66
C LYS A 29 7.29 10.47 -6.98
N MET A 30 7.25 11.65 -6.36
CA MET A 30 8.27 12.68 -6.55
C MET A 30 9.64 12.20 -6.07
N ASP A 31 9.71 11.54 -4.91
CA ASP A 31 10.95 10.91 -4.42
C ASP A 31 11.52 9.89 -5.42
N ALA A 32 10.67 9.07 -6.02
CA ALA A 32 11.07 8.08 -7.03
C ALA A 32 11.59 8.77 -8.30
N LEU A 33 10.94 9.85 -8.73
CA LEU A 33 11.35 10.63 -9.90
C LEU A 33 12.74 11.24 -9.71
N LEU A 34 13.03 11.77 -8.52
CA LEU A 34 14.36 12.31 -8.18
C LEU A 34 15.47 11.25 -8.22
N LYS A 35 15.11 9.97 -8.06
CA LYS A 35 16.03 8.81 -8.20
C LYS A 35 16.06 8.22 -9.62
N GLY A 36 15.39 8.86 -10.58
CA GLY A 36 15.33 8.40 -11.97
C GLY A 36 14.33 7.26 -12.22
N ALA A 37 13.39 7.01 -11.29
CA ALA A 37 12.32 6.04 -11.46
C ALA A 37 11.01 6.75 -11.85
N ILE A 38 10.50 6.44 -13.04
CA ILE A 38 9.24 7.00 -13.54
C ILE A 38 8.09 6.08 -13.17
N ILE A 39 7.15 6.60 -12.37
CA ILE A 39 5.93 5.91 -11.97
C ILE A 39 4.74 6.65 -12.60
N PRO A 40 3.95 6.00 -13.48
CA PRO A 40 2.81 6.63 -14.15
C PRO A 40 1.71 7.07 -13.16
N ASP A 41 1.02 8.18 -13.47
CA ASP A 41 -0.13 8.64 -12.67
C ASP A 41 -1.30 7.65 -12.67
N ASP A 42 -1.47 6.91 -13.77
CA ASP A 42 -2.50 5.87 -13.88
C ASP A 42 -2.28 4.78 -12.83
N LEU A 43 -1.03 4.39 -12.59
CA LEU A 43 -0.70 3.41 -11.56
C LEU A 43 -0.97 3.95 -10.15
N ILE A 44 -0.68 5.24 -9.90
CA ILE A 44 -0.99 5.87 -8.61
C ILE A 44 -2.51 5.86 -8.36
N SER A 45 -3.30 6.21 -9.37
CA SER A 45 -4.75 6.22 -9.29
C SER A 45 -5.33 4.81 -9.08
N GLU A 46 -4.75 3.80 -9.71
CA GLU A 46 -5.11 2.39 -9.50
C GLU A 46 -4.80 1.91 -8.08
N ILE A 47 -3.64 2.29 -7.52
CA ILE A 47 -3.26 1.93 -6.14
C ILE A 47 -4.21 2.59 -5.13
N GLU A 48 -4.58 3.85 -5.35
CA GLU A 48 -5.57 4.55 -4.54
C GLU A 48 -6.94 3.86 -4.58
N SER A 49 -7.47 3.61 -5.78
CA SER A 49 -8.76 2.92 -5.98
C SER A 49 -8.77 1.52 -5.37
N PHE A 50 -7.66 0.76 -5.48
CA PHE A 50 -7.54 -0.53 -4.83
C PHE A 50 -7.60 -0.43 -3.31
N SER A 51 -6.92 0.58 -2.74
CA SER A 51 -6.91 0.82 -1.30
C SER A 51 -8.31 1.12 -0.76
N GLU A 52 -9.06 1.96 -1.46
CA GLU A 52 -10.45 2.31 -1.10
C GLU A 52 -11.39 1.10 -1.15
N ARG A 53 -11.30 0.28 -2.21
CA ARG A 53 -12.17 -0.90 -2.38
C ARG A 53 -11.85 -2.04 -1.41
N ASN A 54 -10.59 -2.16 -0.98
CA ASN A 54 -10.12 -3.25 -0.12
C ASN A 54 -9.84 -2.80 1.31
N ALA A 55 -10.40 -1.66 1.72
CA ALA A 55 -10.33 -1.15 3.08
C ALA A 55 -11.15 -2.04 4.04
N VAL A 56 -10.48 -3.03 4.65
CA VAL A 56 -11.11 -4.04 5.52
C VAL A 56 -10.56 -4.05 6.94
N VAL A 57 -9.42 -3.42 7.18
CA VAL A 57 -8.82 -3.33 8.52
C VAL A 57 -9.39 -2.12 9.23
N GLU A 58 -10.15 -2.34 10.29
CA GLU A 58 -10.68 -1.28 11.15
C GLU A 58 -9.63 -0.88 12.20
N LEU A 59 -9.24 0.39 12.19
CA LEU A 59 -8.37 1.01 13.18
C LEU A 59 -9.18 1.37 14.45
N GLU A 60 -8.48 1.70 15.55
CA GLU A 60 -9.11 2.05 16.83
C GLU A 60 -10.07 3.27 16.76
N ASN A 61 -9.97 4.06 15.68
CA ASN A 61 -10.81 5.20 15.38
C ASN A 61 -11.96 4.90 14.37
N ASN A 62 -12.26 3.63 14.11
CA ASN A 62 -13.22 3.14 13.11
C ASN A 62 -12.88 3.49 11.65
N GLU A 63 -11.65 3.91 11.36
CA GLU A 63 -11.21 4.08 9.98
C GLU A 63 -10.84 2.74 9.36
N LYS A 64 -11.23 2.53 8.10
CA LYS A 64 -10.91 1.32 7.36
C LYS A 64 -9.71 1.55 6.46
N ILE A 65 -8.70 0.69 6.55
CA ILE A 65 -7.52 0.72 5.70
C ILE A 65 -7.34 -0.59 4.94
N CYS A 66 -6.75 -0.51 3.75
CA CYS A 66 -6.36 -1.70 3.00
C CYS A 66 -5.17 -2.38 3.68
N CYS A 67 -5.16 -3.71 3.67
CA CYS A 67 -3.98 -4.46 4.08
C CYS A 67 -2.78 -4.01 3.23
N PRO A 68 -1.67 -3.61 3.86
CA PRO A 68 -0.53 -3.10 3.12
C PRO A 68 0.16 -4.08 2.22
N GLN A 69 0.16 -5.35 2.62
CA GLN A 69 0.79 -6.39 1.83
C GLN A 69 -0.02 -6.64 0.56
N CYS A 70 -1.36 -6.63 0.67
CA CYS A 70 -2.26 -6.69 -0.48
C CYS A 70 -2.05 -5.48 -1.40
N LEU A 71 -1.96 -4.29 -0.83
CA LEU A 71 -1.72 -3.05 -1.58
C LEU A 71 -0.39 -3.08 -2.32
N LYS A 72 0.68 -3.53 -1.64
CA LYS A 72 2.01 -3.68 -2.23
C LYS A 72 2.03 -4.71 -3.34
N ALA A 73 1.41 -5.86 -3.12
CA ALA A 73 1.36 -6.91 -4.12
C ALA A 73 0.56 -6.49 -5.35
N TYR A 74 -0.59 -5.83 -5.16
CA TYR A 74 -1.36 -5.25 -6.24
C TYR A 74 -0.53 -4.23 -7.02
N ALA A 75 0.10 -3.28 -6.34
CA ALA A 75 0.95 -2.26 -6.96
C ALA A 75 2.09 -2.86 -7.80
N LEU A 76 2.79 -3.88 -7.27
CA LEU A 76 3.86 -4.57 -7.99
C LEU A 76 3.36 -5.43 -9.15
N SER A 77 2.21 -6.08 -9.00
CA SER A 77 1.57 -6.84 -10.08
C SER A 77 1.19 -5.89 -11.22
N LYS A 78 0.55 -4.77 -10.89
CA LYS A 78 0.11 -3.79 -11.88
C LYS A 78 1.28 -3.09 -12.58
N ALA A 79 2.33 -2.77 -11.83
CA ALA A 79 3.58 -2.26 -12.40
C ALA A 79 4.21 -3.23 -13.42
N ARG A 80 4.15 -4.54 -13.13
CA ARG A 80 4.65 -5.57 -14.03
C ARG A 80 3.80 -5.69 -15.30
N GLU A 81 2.47 -5.64 -15.17
CA GLU A 81 1.54 -5.62 -16.31
C GLU A 81 1.79 -4.42 -17.23
N LEU A 82 2.10 -3.26 -16.64
CA LEU A 82 2.45 -2.03 -17.37
C LEU A 82 3.88 -2.05 -17.96
N GLY A 83 4.65 -3.12 -17.75
CA GLY A 83 6.02 -3.22 -18.26
C GLY A 83 6.99 -2.23 -17.65
N LEU A 84 6.77 -1.80 -16.40
CA LEU A 84 7.63 -0.82 -15.75
C LEU A 84 9.05 -1.35 -15.53
N PRO A 85 10.07 -0.49 -15.66
CA PRO A 85 11.45 -0.89 -15.48
C PRO A 85 11.72 -1.30 -14.02
N ARG A 86 12.77 -2.11 -13.83
CA ARG A 86 13.11 -2.68 -12.52
C ARG A 86 13.30 -1.62 -11.43
N ASN A 87 13.93 -0.49 -11.74
CA ASN A 87 14.12 0.62 -10.79
C ASN A 87 12.79 1.21 -10.31
N ALA A 88 11.79 1.35 -11.19
CA ALA A 88 10.45 1.80 -10.83
C ALA A 88 9.75 0.78 -9.92
N MET A 89 9.83 -0.52 -10.24
CA MET A 89 9.29 -1.57 -9.38
C MET A 89 9.96 -1.61 -7.99
N GLU A 90 11.28 -1.38 -7.93
CA GLU A 90 12.00 -1.29 -6.66
C GLU A 90 11.55 -0.09 -5.82
N GLU A 91 11.36 1.07 -6.44
CA GLU A 91 10.82 2.24 -5.73
C GLU A 91 9.38 2.00 -5.28
N ILE A 92 8.48 1.45 -6.11
CA ILE A 92 7.11 1.08 -5.70
C ILE A 92 7.13 0.14 -4.48
N GLY A 93 8.03 -0.84 -4.48
CA GLY A 93 8.21 -1.73 -3.34
C GLY A 93 8.68 -1.02 -2.07
N ARG A 94 9.38 0.12 -2.18
CA ARG A 94 9.81 1.00 -1.08
C ARG A 94 8.70 1.97 -0.65
N MET A 95 7.90 2.48 -1.58
CA MET A 95 6.75 3.36 -1.29
C MET A 95 5.79 2.70 -0.29
N ILE A 96 5.64 1.38 -0.35
CA ILE A 96 4.69 0.63 0.49
C ILE A 96 5.43 -0.18 1.59
N LYS A 97 6.75 0.03 1.78
CA LYS A 97 7.56 -0.69 2.80
C LYS A 97 7.30 -0.24 4.23
N GLY A 98 6.61 0.89 4.44
CA GLY A 98 6.38 1.48 5.76
C GLY A 98 5.19 0.91 6.52
N ILE A 99 4.42 -0.01 5.94
CA ILE A 99 3.20 -0.47 6.57
C ILE A 99 3.37 -1.94 6.95
N VAL A 100 3.90 -2.14 8.16
CA VAL A 100 4.13 -3.46 8.75
C VAL A 100 2.89 -3.86 9.52
N GLY A 101 2.34 -5.03 9.17
CA GLY A 101 1.26 -5.66 9.91
C GLY A 101 0.39 -6.52 9.00
N HIS A 102 0.73 -7.80 8.88
CA HIS A 102 -0.35 -8.78 8.77
C HIS A 102 -1.11 -8.70 10.10
N ILE A 103 -2.24 -8.00 10.14
CA ILE A 103 -3.22 -8.31 11.18
C ILE A 103 -3.73 -9.71 10.82
N ALA A 104 -3.45 -10.64 11.72
CA ALA A 104 -3.36 -12.06 11.45
C ALA A 104 -4.66 -12.66 10.89
N GLY A 105 -4.53 -13.33 9.75
CA GLY A 105 -5.48 -14.27 9.18
C GLY A 105 -4.69 -15.11 8.17
N ARG A 106 -4.41 -16.36 8.53
CA ARG A 106 -3.49 -17.26 7.84
C ARG A 106 -3.94 -17.46 6.39
N ASP A 107 -2.96 -17.48 5.49
CA ASP A 107 -3.07 -17.44 4.03
C ASP A 107 -3.45 -16.06 3.46
N ALA A 108 -2.44 -15.42 2.88
CA ALA A 108 -2.52 -14.05 2.41
C ALA A 108 -3.25 -14.05 1.04
N TYR A 109 -4.53 -13.70 1.03
CA TYR A 109 -5.34 -13.56 -0.19
C TYR A 109 -5.82 -12.11 -0.36
N PHE A 110 -6.05 -11.66 -1.59
CA PHE A 110 -6.68 -10.38 -1.91
C PHE A 110 -7.73 -10.53 -3.02
N LEU A 111 -8.72 -9.62 -3.06
CA LEU A 111 -9.73 -9.58 -4.10
C LEU A 111 -9.31 -8.64 -5.23
N ASP A 112 -9.32 -9.15 -6.45
CA ASP A 112 -9.06 -8.41 -7.68
C ASP A 112 -10.19 -8.67 -8.69
N GLN A 113 -11.06 -7.68 -8.88
CA GLN A 113 -12.23 -7.79 -9.77
C GLN A 113 -13.06 -9.06 -9.49
N ASP A 114 -13.47 -9.25 -8.23
CA ASP A 114 -14.19 -10.43 -7.74
C ASP A 114 -13.41 -11.75 -7.77
N ASN A 115 -12.13 -11.74 -8.15
CA ASN A 115 -11.27 -12.91 -8.10
C ASN A 115 -10.43 -12.92 -6.81
N LEU A 116 -10.54 -14.00 -6.04
CA LEU A 116 -9.67 -14.24 -4.89
C LEU A 116 -8.28 -14.69 -5.39
N ARG A 117 -7.27 -13.87 -5.18
CA ARG A 117 -5.87 -14.16 -5.52
C ARG A 117 -5.05 -14.45 -4.27
N LYS A 118 -4.19 -15.46 -4.33
CA LYS A 118 -3.20 -15.75 -3.29
C LYS A 118 -1.94 -14.90 -3.53
N LEU A 119 -1.38 -14.35 -2.46
CA LEU A 119 -0.10 -13.66 -2.43
C LEU A 119 1.07 -14.62 -2.62
#